data_AF-A0AAE3KQB7-F1
#
_entry.id   AF-A0AAE3KQB7-F1
#
_cell.length_a   1.000
_cell.length_b   1.000
_cell.length_c   1.000
_cell.angle_alpha   90.00
_cell.angle_beta   90.00
_cell.angle_gamma   90.00
#
_symmetry.space_group_name_H-M   'P 1'
#
loop_
_entity.id
_entity.type
_entity.pdbx_description
1 polymer ?
#
loop_
_entity_poly.entity_id
_entity_poly.type
_entity_poly.pdbx_seq_one_letter_code
_entity_poly.pdbx_strand_id
1 'polypeptide(L)' 'MSEPKISQDGFSYTFRSYFEMSNDTDEIISEFGYNFIRAHLQLPKSSSQIERFPELQQLVGWAILTAFRLILGT' A
#
# COMPACT_ATOMS: atom_id res chain seq x y z
N MET A 1 24.52 -15.04 16.12
CA MET A 1 23.55 -14.52 17.11
C MET A 1 22.19 -14.87 16.59
N SER A 2 21.40 -15.64 17.33
CA SER A 2 20.08 -16.12 16.89
C SER A 2 19.07 -14.99 17.06
N GLU A 3 18.41 -14.57 15.98
CA GLU A 3 17.30 -13.61 16.07
C GLU A 3 16.18 -14.16 16.96
N PRO A 4 15.55 -13.32 17.80
CA PRO A 4 14.45 -13.74 18.62
C PRO A 4 13.27 -14.15 17.73
N LYS A 5 12.85 -15.41 17.88
CA LYS A 5 11.74 -16.01 17.14
C LYS A 5 10.45 -15.21 17.41
N ILE A 6 9.88 -14.62 16.38
CA ILE A 6 8.61 -13.89 16.39
C ILE A 6 7.47 -14.87 16.72
N SER A 7 7.46 -16.07 16.15
CA SER A 7 6.43 -17.09 16.37
C SER A 7 6.66 -17.84 17.68
N GLN A 8 5.96 -17.41 18.74
CA GLN A 8 5.87 -18.14 20.00
C GLN A 8 4.70 -19.14 19.95
N ASP A 9 4.94 -20.40 20.34
CA ASP A 9 3.90 -21.43 20.36
C ASP A 9 2.71 -21.00 21.25
N GLY A 10 1.52 -20.94 20.66
CA GLY A 10 0.28 -20.52 21.34
C GLY A 10 -0.15 -19.08 21.11
N PHE A 11 0.62 -18.26 20.40
CA PHE A 11 0.19 -16.92 19.98
C PHE A 11 -0.49 -16.93 18.61
N SER A 12 -1.68 -16.35 18.55
CA SER A 12 -2.37 -16.06 17.28
C SER A 12 -2.08 -14.63 16.87
N TYR A 13 -1.41 -14.46 15.74
CA TYR A 13 -1.12 -13.15 15.16
C TYR A 13 -2.27 -12.74 14.25
N THR A 14 -2.81 -11.54 14.48
CA THR A 14 -3.79 -10.94 13.58
C THR A 14 -3.10 -9.99 12.62
N PHE A 15 -3.77 -9.62 11.54
CA PHE A 15 -3.25 -8.59 10.62
C PHE A 15 -2.96 -7.25 11.32
N ARG A 16 -3.65 -6.93 12.42
CA ARG A 16 -3.35 -5.74 13.22
C ARG A 16 -2.00 -5.83 13.90
N SER A 17 -1.67 -7.01 14.44
CA SER A 17 -0.42 -7.26 15.16
C SER A 17 0.80 -6.92 14.32
N TYR A 18 0.73 -7.13 13.00
CA TYR A 18 1.78 -6.75 12.04
C TYR A 18 2.17 -5.27 12.11
N PHE A 19 1.23 -4.34 12.33
CA PHE A 19 1.54 -2.90 12.44
C PHE A 19 2.10 -2.49 13.81
N GLU A 20 1.91 -3.33 14.82
CA GLU A 20 2.37 -3.10 16.19
C GLU A 20 3.79 -3.66 16.42
N MET A 21 4.28 -4.48 15.48
CA MET A 21 5.60 -5.10 15.52
C MET A 21 6.68 -4.15 15.01
N SER A 22 7.84 -4.20 15.66
CA SER A 22 9.04 -3.44 15.23
C SER A 22 9.87 -4.16 14.17
N ASN A 23 9.52 -5.43 13.87
CA ASN A 23 10.20 -6.25 12.87
C ASN A 23 9.84 -5.78 11.46
N ASP A 24 10.81 -5.90 10.56
CA ASP A 24 10.57 -5.64 9.15
C ASP A 24 9.64 -6.70 8.54
N THR A 25 8.91 -6.31 7.49
CA THR A 25 8.00 -7.20 6.75
C THR A 25 8.67 -8.51 6.34
N ASP A 26 9.93 -8.42 5.90
CA ASP A 26 10.70 -9.55 5.40
C ASP A 26 11.02 -10.56 6.52
N GLU A 27 11.34 -10.07 7.73
CA GLU A 27 11.59 -10.90 8.91
C GLU A 27 10.33 -11.66 9.32
N ILE A 28 9.20 -10.95 9.42
CA ILE A 28 7.91 -11.53 9.84
C ILE A 28 7.50 -12.64 8.90
N ILE A 29 7.55 -12.40 7.59
CA ILE A 29 7.05 -13.34 6.57
C ILE A 29 7.98 -14.56 6.45
N SER A 30 9.29 -14.37 6.67
CA SER A 30 10.28 -15.46 6.64
C SER A 30 10.04 -16.52 7.71
N GLU A 31 9.52 -16.14 8.88
CA GLU A 31 9.21 -17.08 9.96
C GLU A 31 8.07 -18.04 9.62
N PHE A 32 7.18 -17.62 8.71
CA PHE A 32 6.12 -18.47 8.20
C PHE A 32 6.57 -19.33 7.00
N GLY A 33 7.86 -19.29 6.64
CA GLY A 33 8.43 -20.04 5.51
C GLY A 33 8.16 -19.41 4.13
N TYR A 34 7.78 -18.12 4.10
CA TYR A 34 7.52 -17.38 2.87
C TYR A 34 8.62 -16.35 2.60
N ASN A 35 8.78 -15.97 1.34
CA ASN A 35 9.67 -14.89 0.94
C ASN A 35 8.85 -13.73 0.39
N PHE A 36 9.15 -12.51 0.84
CA PHE A 36 8.56 -11.31 0.28
C PHE A 36 9.40 -10.82 -0.90
N ILE A 37 8.73 -10.56 -2.04
CA ILE A 37 9.39 -10.11 -3.26
C ILE A 37 8.63 -8.89 -3.77
N ARG A 38 9.36 -7.78 -3.94
CA ARG A 38 8.89 -6.61 -4.69
C ARG A 38 9.39 -6.70 -6.11
N ALA A 39 8.49 -6.90 -7.06
CA ALA A 39 8.79 -6.88 -8.48
C ALA A 39 8.16 -5.66 -9.13
N HIS A 40 8.93 -4.98 -9.99
CA HIS A 40 8.39 -3.94 -10.84
C HIS A 40 7.65 -4.60 -12.02
N LEU A 41 6.33 -4.64 -11.95
CA LEU A 41 5.51 -5.19 -13.03
C LEU A 41 5.46 -4.21 -14.20
N GLN A 42 5.86 -4.67 -15.39
CA GLN A 42 5.54 -3.97 -16.62
C GLN A 42 4.09 -4.29 -16.98
N LEU A 43 3.17 -3.45 -16.50
CA LEU A 43 1.76 -3.60 -16.83
C LEU A 43 1.55 -3.27 -18.32
N PRO A 44 0.75 -4.06 -19.05
CA PRO A 44 0.41 -3.73 -20.43
C PRO A 44 -0.28 -2.35 -20.45
N LYS A 45 0.25 -1.47 -21.29
CA LYS A 45 -0.36 -0.17 -21.54
C LYS A 45 -1.45 -0.34 -22.58
N SER A 46 -2.64 0.17 -22.29
CA SER A 46 -3.68 0.29 -23.30
C SER A 46 -3.49 1.58 -24.09
N SER A 47 -3.56 1.48 -25.42
CA SER A 47 -3.68 2.63 -26.31
C SER A 47 -5.13 3.00 -26.59
N SER A 48 -6.10 2.34 -25.94
CA SER A 48 -7.50 2.69 -26.08
C SER A 48 -7.73 4.11 -25.62
N GLN A 49 -8.31 4.92 -26.50
CA GLN A 49 -8.79 6.24 -26.13
C GLN A 49 -9.91 6.05 -25.10
N ILE A 50 -9.65 6.48 -23.86
CA ILE A 50 -10.71 6.57 -22.86
C ILE A 50 -11.54 7.79 -23.26
N GLU A 51 -12.70 7.57 -23.87
CA GLU A 51 -13.54 8.63 -24.45
C GLU A 51 -13.83 9.77 -23.47
N ARG A 52 -13.96 9.44 -22.18
CA ARG A 52 -14.24 10.39 -21.09
C ARG A 52 -13.01 10.90 -20.33
N PHE A 53 -11.80 10.66 -20.85
CA PHE A 53 -10.57 11.04 -20.16
C PHE A 53 -10.44 12.54 -19.91
N PRO A 54 -10.76 13.43 -20.88
CA PRO A 54 -10.68 14.87 -20.65
C PRO A 54 -11.62 15.35 -19.53
N GLU A 55 -12.84 14.82 -19.46
CA GLU A 55 -13.83 15.17 -18.44
C GLU A 55 -13.39 14.64 -17.07
N LEU A 56 -12.83 13.44 -17.01
CA LEU A 56 -12.28 12.88 -15.77
C LEU A 56 -11.10 13.71 -15.23
N GLN A 57 -10.20 14.16 -16.11
CA GLN A 57 -9.10 15.04 -15.71
C GLN A 57 -9.62 16.38 -15.15
N GLN A 58 -10.65 16.96 -15.76
CA GLN A 58 -11.28 18.17 -15.25
C GLN A 58 -11.94 17.94 -13.89
N LEU A 59 -12.66 16.83 -13.71
CA LEU A 59 -13.30 16.50 -12.43
C LEU A 59 -12.29 16.33 -11.29
N VAL A 60 -11.19 15.61 -11.54
CA VAL A 60 -10.11 15.46 -10.54
C VAL A 60 -9.46 16.80 -10.22
N GLY A 61 -9.19 17.62 -11.25
CA GLY A 61 -8.66 18.97 -11.06
C GLY A 61 -9.59 19.85 -10.22
N TRP A 62 -10.89 19.82 -10.49
CA TRP A 62 -11.90 20.57 -9.72
C TRP A 62 -12.00 20.09 -8.29
N ALA A 63 -11.95 18.79 -8.05
CA ALA A 63 -11.97 18.22 -6.71
C ALA A 63 -10.76 18.69 -5.88
N ILE A 64 -9.57 18.68 -6.48
CA ILE A 64 -8.33 19.15 -5.84
C ILE A 64 -8.41 20.64 -5.53
N LEU A 65 -8.83 21.47 -6.50
CA LEU A 65 -8.97 22.92 -6.31
C LEU A 65 -10.02 23.27 -5.26
N THR A 66 -11.14 22.55 -5.23
CA THR A 66 -12.21 22.72 -4.24
C THR A 66 -11.72 22.36 -2.85
N ALA A 67 -11.01 21.24 -2.70
CA ALA A 67 -10.41 20.84 -1.43
C ALA A 67 -9.38 21.89 -0.95
N PHE A 68 -8.57 22.42 -1.86
CA PHE A 68 -7.59 23.45 -1.54
C PHE A 68 -8.24 24.77 -1.08
N ARG A 69 -9.33 25.20 -1.74
CA ARG A 69 -10.13 26.37 -1.32
C ARG A 69 -10.76 26.18 0.05
N LEU A 70 -11.31 25.00 0.34
CA LEU A 70 -11.89 24.68 1.64
C LEU A 70 -10.85 24.67 2.77
N ILE A 71 -9.62 24.25 2.48
CA ILE A 71 -8.51 24.22 3.45
C ILE A 71 -7.92 25.63 3.69
N LEU A 72 -7.83 26.46 2.63
CA LEU A 72 -7.20 27.79 2.72
C LEU A 72 -8.16 28.94 3.06
N GLY A 73 -9.46 28.69 3.18
CA GLY A 73 -10.41 29.65 3.74
C GLY A 73 -10.45 30.99 3.01
N THR A 74 -10.67 30.98 1.70
CA THR A 74 -11.08 32.16 0.91
C THR A 74 -12.47 31.97 0.34
#